data_AF-A0A6L3YTQ8-F1
#
_entry.id   AF-A0A6L3YTQ8-F1
#
_cell.length_a   1.000
_cell.length_b   1.000
_cell.length_c   1.000
_cell.angle_alpha   90.00
_cell.angle_beta   90.00
_cell.angle_gamma   90.00
#
_symmetry.space_group_name_H-M   'P 1'
#
loop_
_entity.id
_entity.type
_entity.pdbx_description
1 polymer ?
#
loop_
_entity_poly.entity_id
_entity_poly.type
_entity_poly.pdbx_seq_one_letter_code
_entity_poly.pdbx_strand_id
1 'polypeptide(L)'
;MAYQDQFYTTGTVTVTSGSPTVTGAGTGWQTALIQGGVLYVRGGAYPILTVDSETKITLAVPYTGTNGSGVIYAVDRQRSAATSAVAMNDRLAQIIASIQTAQPASGNLEALAGLTSAANKGIMFTGAGTAGTFDLTAIALTILGRPNGSAIYGDLGVVPEGQLPGRLRAIPVLVDNCNTITESGFYKLAANSTGAPETATMVLLHIAYADNAARQIAFRHSSNAFYERANVSGTWSTWYRMYSGANIVSTVSQSGGVPNGGIIQRGSNSNGHFTRYADGTQECWRNNLTATPSTSSTCDVAWTFPASFVDDDIFGSVTGRSFGGVPNNMRYGLPIFSVSSSSTASVGFGSNGEFASSGIDIRVYAKGRWF
;
A
#
# COMPACT_ATOMS: atom_id res chain seq x y z
N MET A 1 -59.82 68.04 -4.75
CA MET A 1 -58.65 67.75 -5.62
C MET A 1 -58.97 66.54 -6.50
N ALA A 2 -59.83 66.70 -7.51
CA ALA A 2 -60.21 65.63 -8.46
C ALA A 2 -59.91 66.01 -9.93
N TYR A 3 -59.36 67.21 -10.16
CA TYR A 3 -59.18 67.77 -11.50
C TYR A 3 -57.91 67.27 -12.21
N GLN A 4 -56.85 66.91 -11.46
CA GLN A 4 -55.57 66.44 -12.02
C GLN A 4 -55.56 64.92 -12.33
N ASP A 5 -56.44 64.12 -11.71
CA ASP A 5 -56.51 62.67 -11.99
C ASP A 5 -57.31 62.36 -13.27
N GLN A 6 -58.21 63.26 -13.68
CA GLN A 6 -59.06 63.09 -14.86
C GLN A 6 -58.41 63.62 -16.15
N PHE A 7 -57.57 64.65 -16.05
CA PHE A 7 -57.00 65.35 -17.20
C PHE A 7 -55.47 65.32 -17.19
N TYR A 8 -54.86 64.91 -18.31
CA TYR A 8 -53.41 64.97 -18.49
C TYR A 8 -53.00 66.29 -19.15
N THR A 9 -52.16 67.08 -18.48
CA THR A 9 -51.77 68.44 -18.93
C THR A 9 -50.27 68.68 -19.00
N THR A 10 -49.44 67.64 -18.90
CA THR A 10 -47.97 67.78 -18.86
C THR A 10 -47.40 68.15 -20.23
N GLY A 11 -46.53 69.15 -20.28
CA GLY A 11 -45.90 69.62 -21.52
C GLY A 11 -46.79 70.56 -22.32
N THR A 12 -46.41 70.81 -23.58
CA THR A 12 -47.17 71.69 -24.50
C THR A 12 -47.33 71.03 -25.86
N VAL A 13 -48.30 71.52 -26.65
CA VAL A 13 -48.56 70.99 -28.00
C VAL A 13 -48.46 72.05 -29.08
N THR A 14 -48.08 71.60 -30.26
CA THR A 14 -48.12 72.35 -31.50
C THR A 14 -49.21 71.76 -32.38
N VAL A 15 -50.14 72.63 -32.78
CA VAL A 15 -51.33 72.29 -33.58
C VAL A 15 -51.36 73.17 -34.84
N THR A 16 -51.66 72.53 -35.97
CA THR A 16 -51.78 73.19 -37.28
C THR A 16 -53.18 72.96 -37.82
N SER A 17 -53.86 74.03 -38.21
CA SER A 17 -55.20 74.04 -38.80
C SER A 17 -55.24 73.15 -40.04
N GLY A 18 -56.27 72.30 -40.13
CA GLY A 18 -56.42 71.31 -41.19
C GLY A 18 -55.54 70.06 -41.06
N SER A 19 -54.66 69.98 -40.05
CA SER A 19 -53.82 68.81 -39.81
C SER A 19 -54.43 67.90 -38.73
N PRO A 20 -54.44 66.57 -38.91
CA PRO A 20 -54.78 65.62 -37.85
C PRO A 20 -53.61 65.38 -36.89
N THR A 21 -52.38 65.78 -37.24
CA THR A 21 -51.21 65.53 -36.39
C THR A 21 -51.00 66.64 -35.37
N VAL A 22 -50.81 66.23 -34.11
CA VAL A 22 -50.43 67.08 -32.98
C VAL A 22 -49.06 66.67 -32.47
N THR A 23 -48.15 67.63 -32.40
CA THR A 23 -46.76 67.41 -31.93
C THR A 23 -46.60 67.97 -30.53
N GLY A 24 -46.24 67.12 -29.57
CA GLY A 24 -45.98 67.47 -28.18
C GLY A 24 -44.51 67.82 -27.91
N ALA A 25 -44.29 68.68 -26.92
CA ALA A 25 -42.98 68.95 -26.32
C ALA A 25 -43.04 68.68 -24.82
N GLY A 26 -42.19 67.76 -24.34
CA GLY A 26 -42.19 67.34 -22.93
C GLY A 26 -43.46 66.63 -22.47
N THR A 27 -44.21 66.02 -23.41
CA THR A 27 -45.54 65.47 -23.17
C THR A 27 -45.55 64.05 -22.62
N GLY A 28 -44.58 63.20 -22.94
CA GLY A 28 -44.46 61.86 -22.37
C GLY A 28 -45.72 60.99 -22.51
N TRP A 29 -46.40 61.05 -23.66
CA TRP A 29 -47.74 60.46 -23.81
C TRP A 29 -47.79 58.92 -23.71
N GLN A 30 -46.74 58.21 -24.16
CA GLN A 30 -46.70 56.75 -24.05
C GLN A 30 -46.28 56.33 -22.63
N THR A 31 -45.33 57.04 -22.01
CA THR A 31 -44.93 56.83 -20.62
C THR A 31 -46.09 57.10 -19.66
N ALA A 32 -46.91 58.11 -19.96
CA ALA A 32 -48.12 58.41 -19.23
C ALA A 32 -49.27 57.42 -19.54
N LEU A 33 -49.08 56.43 -20.42
CA LEU A 33 -50.10 55.43 -20.83
C LEU A 33 -51.37 56.04 -21.42
N ILE A 34 -51.26 57.10 -22.23
CA ILE A 34 -52.40 57.61 -23.00
C ILE A 34 -52.55 56.72 -24.23
N GLN A 35 -53.69 56.04 -24.33
CA GLN A 35 -54.01 55.14 -25.45
C GLN A 35 -55.19 55.63 -26.31
N GLY A 36 -55.73 56.81 -26.00
CA GLY A 36 -56.87 57.43 -26.67
C GLY A 36 -57.50 58.51 -25.79
N GLY A 37 -58.68 59.00 -26.17
CA GLY A 37 -59.44 60.00 -25.41
C GLY A 37 -59.78 61.24 -26.22
N VAL A 38 -60.07 62.35 -25.54
CA VAL A 38 -60.37 63.64 -26.18
C VAL A 38 -59.31 64.66 -25.77
N LEU A 39 -58.63 65.22 -26.76
CA LEU A 39 -57.69 66.33 -26.62
C LEU A 39 -58.48 67.64 -26.59
N TYR A 40 -58.36 68.37 -25.49
CA TYR A 40 -58.82 69.75 -25.36
C TYR A 40 -57.67 70.71 -25.62
N VAL A 41 -57.81 71.55 -26.63
CA VAL A 41 -56.82 72.57 -26.98
C VAL A 41 -57.54 73.80 -27.54
N ARG A 42 -57.20 74.99 -27.01
CA ARG A 42 -57.84 76.28 -27.36
C ARG A 42 -59.38 76.26 -27.34
N GLY A 43 -59.97 75.53 -26.40
CA GLY A 43 -61.43 75.42 -26.25
C GLY A 43 -62.12 74.47 -27.23
N GLY A 44 -61.38 73.84 -28.14
CA GLY A 44 -61.90 72.76 -29.00
C GLY A 44 -61.63 71.37 -28.41
N ALA A 45 -62.52 70.43 -28.67
CA ALA A 45 -62.46 69.04 -28.20
C ALA A 45 -62.26 68.11 -29.40
N TYR A 46 -61.11 67.44 -29.47
CA TYR A 46 -60.70 66.63 -30.61
C TYR A 46 -60.43 65.19 -30.19
N PRO A 47 -61.19 64.19 -30.68
CA PRO A 47 -60.93 62.80 -30.37
C PRO A 47 -59.57 62.36 -30.90
N ILE A 48 -58.82 61.63 -30.08
CA ILE A 48 -57.53 61.04 -30.43
C ILE A 48 -57.78 59.72 -31.17
N LEU A 49 -57.22 59.57 -32.36
CA LEU A 49 -57.27 58.34 -33.14
C LEU A 49 -56.16 57.37 -32.71
N THR A 50 -54.91 57.85 -32.65
CA THR A 50 -53.76 57.06 -32.21
C THR A 50 -52.76 57.92 -31.43
N VAL A 51 -52.03 57.29 -30.52
CA VAL A 51 -50.86 57.86 -29.86
C VAL A 51 -49.62 57.21 -30.45
N ASP A 52 -48.94 57.93 -31.32
CA ASP A 52 -47.90 57.37 -32.20
C ASP A 52 -46.53 57.31 -31.51
N SER A 53 -46.25 58.23 -30.58
CA SER A 53 -45.02 58.25 -29.78
C SER A 53 -45.20 59.07 -28.50
N GLU A 54 -44.14 59.20 -27.69
CA GLU A 54 -44.10 60.08 -26.51
C GLU A 54 -44.47 61.56 -26.80
N THR A 55 -44.32 61.99 -28.06
CA THR A 55 -44.48 63.38 -28.50
C THR A 55 -45.33 63.52 -29.76
N LYS A 56 -46.03 62.48 -30.21
CA LYS A 56 -46.89 62.56 -31.39
C LYS A 56 -48.22 61.86 -31.18
N ILE A 57 -49.31 62.57 -31.48
CA ILE A 57 -50.67 62.06 -31.50
C ILE A 57 -51.30 62.38 -32.84
N THR A 58 -52.13 61.47 -33.35
CA THR A 58 -52.99 61.69 -34.50
C THR A 58 -54.45 61.79 -34.03
N LEU A 59 -55.13 62.87 -34.40
CA LEU A 59 -56.54 63.14 -34.13
C LEU A 59 -57.43 62.46 -35.17
N ALA A 60 -58.61 62.03 -34.74
CA ALA A 60 -59.62 61.43 -35.63
C ALA A 60 -60.28 62.47 -36.54
N VAL A 61 -60.30 63.73 -36.11
CA VAL A 61 -60.78 64.88 -36.88
C VAL A 61 -59.64 65.90 -36.97
N PRO A 62 -59.30 66.42 -38.15
CA PRO A 62 -58.28 67.45 -38.28
C PRO A 62 -58.56 68.66 -37.39
N TYR A 63 -57.53 69.23 -36.79
CA TYR A 63 -57.68 70.39 -35.93
C TYR A 63 -58.21 71.59 -36.74
N THR A 64 -59.36 72.14 -36.35
CA THR A 64 -60.04 73.22 -37.09
C THR A 64 -59.82 74.61 -36.50
N GLY A 65 -59.01 74.72 -35.44
CA GLY A 65 -58.67 75.99 -34.80
C GLY A 65 -57.49 76.71 -35.46
N THR A 66 -57.13 77.88 -34.94
CA THR A 66 -55.95 78.65 -35.37
C THR A 66 -54.65 77.92 -35.00
N ASN A 67 -53.66 77.96 -35.90
CA ASN A 67 -52.32 77.42 -35.67
C ASN A 67 -51.72 77.94 -34.35
N GLY A 68 -50.99 77.09 -33.64
CA GLY A 68 -50.27 77.49 -32.44
C GLY A 68 -49.17 76.50 -32.08
N SER A 69 -48.04 77.02 -31.59
CA SER A 69 -46.93 76.26 -31.03
C SER A 69 -46.82 76.52 -29.53
N GLY A 70 -46.45 75.52 -28.75
CA GLY A 70 -46.30 75.66 -27.29
C GLY A 70 -47.62 75.91 -26.54
N VAL A 71 -48.74 75.43 -27.09
CA VAL A 71 -50.08 75.68 -26.56
C VAL A 71 -50.37 74.72 -25.40
N ILE A 72 -51.08 75.22 -24.37
CA ILE A 72 -51.56 74.40 -23.25
C ILE A 72 -52.70 73.51 -23.73
N TYR A 73 -52.71 72.27 -23.27
CA TYR A 73 -53.72 71.29 -23.60
C TYR A 73 -54.14 70.49 -22.36
N ALA A 74 -55.25 69.76 -22.50
CA ALA A 74 -55.64 68.73 -21.55
C ALA A 74 -56.15 67.52 -22.32
N VAL A 75 -55.75 66.31 -21.95
CA VAL A 75 -56.36 65.07 -22.48
C VAL A 75 -57.25 64.46 -21.42
N ASP A 76 -58.53 64.30 -21.73
CA ASP A 76 -59.46 63.57 -20.85
C ASP A 76 -59.22 62.07 -20.95
N ARG A 77 -58.89 61.47 -19.81
CA ARG A 77 -58.53 60.07 -19.66
C ARG A 77 -59.73 59.16 -19.35
N GLN A 78 -60.96 59.66 -19.25
CA GLN A 78 -62.11 58.86 -18.75
C GLN A 78 -62.49 57.64 -19.62
N ARG A 79 -62.16 57.61 -20.91
CA ARG A 79 -62.29 56.37 -21.72
C ARG A 79 -61.07 55.43 -21.65
N SER A 80 -59.98 55.84 -21.00
CA SER A 80 -58.73 55.07 -20.84
C SER A 80 -58.64 54.30 -19.52
N ALA A 81 -59.49 54.60 -18.52
CA ALA A 81 -59.42 53.93 -17.21
C ALA A 81 -59.73 52.41 -17.27
N ALA A 82 -60.62 51.98 -18.17
CA ALA A 82 -60.92 50.57 -18.38
C ALA A 82 -59.80 49.83 -19.15
N THR A 83 -59.18 50.47 -20.15
CA THR A 83 -58.09 49.88 -20.94
C THR A 83 -56.78 49.81 -20.16
N SER A 84 -56.49 50.81 -19.29
CA SER A 84 -55.31 50.79 -18.42
C SER A 84 -55.38 49.69 -17.36
N ALA A 85 -56.57 49.38 -16.83
CA ALA A 85 -56.74 48.26 -15.90
C ALA A 85 -56.49 46.90 -16.58
N VAL A 86 -57.00 46.71 -17.81
CA VAL A 86 -56.75 45.49 -18.58
C VAL A 86 -55.27 45.34 -18.93
N ALA A 87 -54.61 46.41 -19.41
CA ALA A 87 -53.18 46.36 -19.73
C ALA A 87 -52.28 46.13 -18.50
N MET A 88 -52.64 46.64 -17.33
CA MET A 88 -51.95 46.34 -16.06
C MET A 88 -52.14 44.88 -15.66
N ASN A 89 -53.36 44.34 -15.79
CA ASN A 89 -53.65 42.94 -15.52
C ASN A 89 -52.91 42.00 -16.50
N ASP A 90 -52.79 42.36 -17.78
CA ASP A 90 -52.06 41.57 -18.78
C ASP A 90 -50.55 41.58 -18.50
N ARG A 91 -49.97 42.73 -18.15
CA ARG A 91 -48.56 42.80 -17.73
C ARG A 91 -48.31 42.03 -16.44
N LEU A 92 -49.21 42.12 -15.47
CA LEU A 92 -49.12 41.34 -14.24
C LEU A 92 -49.19 39.83 -14.55
N ALA A 93 -50.09 39.40 -15.42
CA ALA A 93 -50.19 38.00 -15.85
C ALA A 93 -48.92 37.53 -16.57
N GLN A 94 -48.35 38.35 -17.47
CA GLN A 94 -47.08 38.05 -18.14
C GLN A 94 -45.91 37.95 -17.15
N ILE A 95 -45.83 38.87 -16.18
CA ILE A 95 -44.80 38.84 -15.14
C ILE A 95 -44.97 37.58 -14.28
N ILE A 96 -46.18 37.25 -13.82
CA ILE A 96 -46.45 36.03 -13.04
C ILE A 96 -46.06 34.78 -13.84
N ALA A 97 -46.47 34.67 -15.11
CA ALA A 97 -46.13 33.55 -15.97
C ALA A 97 -44.62 33.44 -16.20
N SER A 98 -43.92 34.58 -16.40
CA SER A 98 -42.47 34.61 -16.55
C SER A 98 -41.74 34.16 -15.28
N ILE A 99 -42.23 34.54 -14.09
CA ILE A 99 -41.68 34.15 -12.80
C ILE A 99 -41.90 32.65 -12.56
N GLN A 100 -43.11 32.14 -12.82
CA GLN A 100 -43.43 30.71 -12.66
C GLN A 100 -42.64 29.83 -13.64
N THR A 101 -42.34 30.33 -14.83
CA THR A 101 -41.52 29.61 -15.82
C THR A 101 -40.03 29.66 -15.45
N ALA A 102 -39.55 30.79 -14.91
CA ALA A 102 -38.16 30.96 -14.49
C ALA A 102 -37.81 30.13 -13.24
N GLN A 103 -38.78 29.94 -12.33
CA GLN A 103 -38.63 29.07 -11.18
C GLN A 103 -39.91 28.22 -11.01
N PRO A 104 -40.02 27.09 -11.72
CA PRO A 104 -41.13 26.17 -11.48
C PRO A 104 -41.10 25.69 -10.02
N ALA A 105 -42.28 25.55 -9.42
CA ALA A 105 -42.41 25.04 -8.06
C ALA A 105 -41.66 23.69 -7.95
N SER A 106 -40.65 23.66 -7.09
CA SER A 106 -39.77 22.51 -6.91
C SER A 106 -39.71 22.18 -5.44
N GLY A 107 -40.25 21.01 -5.07
CA GLY A 107 -40.19 20.54 -3.69
C GLY A 107 -38.76 20.46 -3.15
N ASN A 108 -37.75 20.28 -4.00
CA ASN A 108 -36.35 20.27 -3.59
C ASN A 108 -35.84 21.68 -3.19
N LEU A 109 -36.27 22.73 -3.90
CA LEU A 109 -35.90 24.11 -3.57
C LEU A 109 -36.62 24.57 -2.30
N GLU A 110 -37.90 24.22 -2.15
CA GLU A 110 -38.66 24.47 -0.92
C GLU A 110 -38.02 23.77 0.28
N ALA A 111 -37.62 22.51 0.12
CA ALA A 111 -36.93 21.76 1.16
C ALA A 111 -35.58 22.37 1.54
N LEU A 112 -34.81 22.86 0.55
CA LEU A 112 -33.53 23.52 0.80
C LEU A 112 -33.70 24.88 1.48
N ALA A 113 -34.69 25.66 1.07
CA ALA A 113 -35.03 26.95 1.65
C ALA A 113 -35.58 26.82 3.09
N GLY A 114 -36.20 25.70 3.43
CA GLY A 114 -36.68 25.39 4.77
C GLY A 114 -35.61 24.95 5.76
N LEU A 115 -34.35 24.74 5.33
CA LEU A 115 -33.27 24.33 6.23
C LEU A 115 -32.84 25.48 7.14
N THR A 116 -32.65 25.19 8.42
CA THR A 116 -32.00 26.12 9.35
C THR A 116 -30.50 26.18 9.06
N SER A 117 -29.99 27.36 8.72
CA SER A 117 -28.55 27.57 8.53
C SER A 117 -27.81 27.55 9.88
N ALA A 118 -26.72 26.80 9.94
CA ALA A 118 -25.84 26.74 11.10
C ALA A 118 -24.42 26.38 10.67
N ALA A 119 -23.44 26.74 11.49
CA ALA A 119 -22.04 26.36 11.26
C ALA A 119 -21.88 24.83 11.29
N ASN A 120 -20.90 24.33 10.54
CA ASN A 120 -20.50 22.92 10.54
C ASN A 120 -21.65 21.95 10.21
N LYS A 121 -22.53 22.33 9.28
CA LYS A 121 -23.60 21.47 8.76
C LYS A 121 -23.35 21.07 7.31
N GLY A 122 -23.54 19.79 7.02
CA GLY A 122 -23.73 19.29 5.65
C GLY A 122 -25.21 19.27 5.30
N ILE A 123 -25.54 19.41 4.02
CA ILE A 123 -26.90 19.30 3.50
C ILE A 123 -27.06 17.91 2.86
N MET A 124 -28.18 17.25 3.15
CA MET A 124 -28.53 15.96 2.56
C MET A 124 -29.98 15.93 2.12
N PHE A 125 -30.26 15.36 0.95
CA PHE A 125 -31.63 15.03 0.56
C PHE A 125 -32.05 13.72 1.24
N THR A 126 -33.16 13.75 1.96
CA THR A 126 -33.66 12.62 2.76
C THR A 126 -34.78 11.84 2.09
N GLY A 127 -35.22 12.30 0.92
CA GLY A 127 -36.37 11.80 0.17
C GLY A 127 -36.74 12.76 -0.96
N ALA A 128 -37.74 12.39 -1.75
CA ALA A 128 -38.23 13.25 -2.82
C ALA A 128 -38.86 14.53 -2.23
N GLY A 129 -38.33 15.70 -2.59
CA GLY A 129 -38.83 16.98 -2.06
C GLY A 129 -38.53 17.21 -0.58
N THR A 130 -37.56 16.51 0.01
CA THR A 130 -37.17 16.68 1.42
C THR A 130 -35.66 16.76 1.57
N ALA A 131 -35.20 17.70 2.41
CA ALA A 131 -33.81 17.93 2.74
C ALA A 131 -33.66 18.04 4.25
N GLY A 132 -32.49 17.68 4.74
CA GLY A 132 -32.09 17.83 6.14
C GLY A 132 -30.64 18.27 6.25
N THR A 133 -30.20 18.49 7.48
CA THR A 133 -28.79 18.74 7.79
C THR A 133 -28.22 17.64 8.68
N PHE A 134 -26.90 17.43 8.58
CA PHE A 134 -26.14 16.59 9.50
C PHE A 134 -24.90 17.34 9.99
N ASP A 135 -24.37 16.94 11.14
CA ASP A 135 -23.19 17.55 11.73
C ASP A 135 -21.91 17.14 11.01
N LEU A 136 -21.12 18.13 10.60
CA LEU A 136 -19.73 17.96 10.18
C LEU A 136 -18.82 18.16 11.39
N THR A 137 -18.12 17.10 11.79
CA THR A 137 -17.11 17.20 12.85
C THR A 137 -15.91 18.02 12.37
N ALA A 138 -15.07 18.47 13.32
CA ALA A 138 -13.83 19.17 12.97
C ALA A 138 -12.94 18.35 12.02
N ILE A 139 -12.84 17.02 12.24
CA ILE A 139 -12.09 16.10 11.37
C ILE A 139 -12.72 15.99 9.98
N ALA A 140 -14.05 15.93 9.88
CA ALA A 140 -14.72 15.89 8.57
C ALA A 140 -14.40 17.14 7.74
N LEU A 141 -14.38 18.32 8.37
CA LEU A 141 -14.01 19.57 7.71
C LEU A 141 -12.55 19.60 7.28
N THR A 142 -11.63 19.01 8.06
CA THR A 142 -10.23 18.95 7.63
C THR A 142 -10.10 18.07 6.40
N ILE A 143 -10.72 16.89 6.37
CA ILE A 143 -10.69 15.94 5.25
C ILE A 143 -11.23 16.57 3.97
N LEU A 144 -12.39 17.25 4.04
CA LEU A 144 -13.01 17.92 2.88
C LEU A 144 -12.13 19.05 2.31
N GLY A 145 -11.29 19.66 3.15
CA GLY A 145 -10.39 20.74 2.75
C GLY A 145 -9.02 20.28 2.22
N ARG A 146 -8.73 18.97 2.15
CA ARG A 146 -7.41 18.46 1.76
C ARG A 146 -7.25 18.29 0.24
N PRO A 147 -6.07 18.68 -0.32
CA PRO A 147 -5.84 18.64 -1.76
C PRO A 147 -5.51 17.24 -2.30
N ASN A 148 -5.17 16.27 -1.44
CA ASN A 148 -4.78 14.92 -1.85
C ASN A 148 -4.87 13.91 -0.69
N GLY A 149 -4.76 12.62 -1.03
CA GLY A 149 -4.82 11.52 -0.07
C GLY A 149 -3.73 11.58 1.01
N SER A 150 -2.51 12.02 0.70
CA SER A 150 -1.42 12.12 1.70
C SER A 150 -1.78 13.08 2.83
N ALA A 151 -2.40 14.22 2.51
CA ALA A 151 -2.84 15.19 3.49
C ALA A 151 -4.04 14.69 4.31
N ILE A 152 -4.89 13.82 3.73
CA ILE A 152 -5.98 13.14 4.46
C ILE A 152 -5.41 12.12 5.43
N TYR A 153 -4.44 11.29 5.02
CA TYR A 153 -3.81 10.32 5.92
C TYR A 153 -3.10 10.99 7.10
N GLY A 154 -2.52 12.17 6.89
CA GLY A 154 -1.96 12.97 7.98
C GLY A 154 -2.97 13.36 9.06
N ASP A 155 -4.23 13.61 8.69
CA ASP A 155 -5.31 13.92 9.64
C ASP A 155 -5.89 12.69 10.32
N LEU A 156 -5.95 11.58 9.59
CA LEU A 156 -6.40 10.29 10.14
C LEU A 156 -5.40 9.76 11.18
N GLY A 157 -4.15 10.23 11.12
CA GLY A 157 -3.11 9.90 12.10
C GLY A 157 -2.56 8.49 11.91
N VAL A 158 -1.93 7.95 12.97
CA VAL A 158 -1.40 6.59 12.98
C VAL A 158 -2.55 5.58 13.04
N VAL A 159 -2.42 4.48 12.30
CA VAL A 159 -3.35 3.35 12.43
C VAL A 159 -3.22 2.79 13.85
N PRO A 160 -4.28 2.86 14.68
CA PRO A 160 -4.24 2.28 16.01
C PRO A 160 -3.99 0.78 15.92
N GLU A 161 -3.24 0.27 16.89
CA GLU A 161 -2.95 -1.16 17.04
C GLU A 161 -4.25 -1.99 16.90
N GLY A 162 -5.35 -1.56 17.53
CA GLY A 162 -6.70 -2.13 17.40
C GLY A 162 -7.18 -2.45 15.97
N GLN A 163 -6.74 -1.68 14.98
CA GLN A 163 -7.19 -1.74 13.58
C GLN A 163 -6.22 -2.49 12.65
N LEU A 164 -5.00 -2.85 13.10
CA LEU A 164 -4.14 -3.70 12.29
C LEU A 164 -4.76 -5.10 12.16
N PRO A 165 -4.59 -5.78 11.01
CA PRO A 165 -5.04 -7.15 10.84
C PRO A 165 -4.57 -8.04 11.99
N GLY A 166 -5.48 -8.83 12.55
CA GLY A 166 -5.19 -9.65 13.74
C GLY A 166 -3.94 -10.51 13.60
N ARG A 167 -3.59 -10.94 12.39
CA ARG A 167 -2.39 -11.74 12.08
C ARG A 167 -1.06 -11.03 12.34
N LEU A 168 -1.04 -9.69 12.35
CA LEU A 168 0.16 -8.91 12.67
C LEU A 168 0.32 -8.67 14.18
N ARG A 169 -0.74 -8.90 14.97
CA ARG A 169 -0.81 -8.57 16.39
C ARG A 169 -0.93 -9.78 17.30
N ALA A 170 -1.51 -10.85 16.79
CA ALA A 170 -1.74 -12.07 17.53
C ALA A 170 -0.48 -12.94 17.56
N ILE A 171 -0.42 -13.79 18.57
CA ILE A 171 0.50 -14.94 18.55
C ILE A 171 0.25 -15.71 17.24
N PRO A 172 1.30 -16.05 16.46
CA PRO A 172 1.12 -16.64 15.13
C PRO A 172 0.25 -17.90 15.14
N VAL A 173 -0.49 -18.17 14.07
CA VAL A 173 -1.40 -19.33 14.02
C VAL A 173 -0.63 -20.65 14.03
N LEU A 174 -1.09 -21.63 14.82
CA LEU A 174 -0.54 -22.98 14.79
C LEU A 174 -0.99 -23.70 13.51
N VAL A 175 -0.05 -24.35 12.83
CA VAL A 175 -0.29 -25.14 11.61
C VAL A 175 0.32 -26.54 11.78
N ASP A 176 -0.51 -27.54 11.49
CA ASP A 176 -0.12 -28.95 11.61
C ASP A 176 0.73 -29.42 10.42
N ASN A 177 0.68 -28.72 9.29
CA ASN A 177 1.48 -29.00 8.11
C ASN A 177 1.99 -27.70 7.50
N CYS A 178 3.31 -27.50 7.48
CA CYS A 178 3.88 -26.28 6.90
C CYS A 178 3.99 -26.34 5.37
N ASN A 179 3.78 -27.49 4.74
CA ASN A 179 3.78 -27.62 3.28
C ASN A 179 2.50 -27.05 2.63
N THR A 180 1.42 -26.91 3.39
CA THR A 180 0.10 -26.46 2.90
C THR A 180 -0.14 -24.96 3.08
N ILE A 181 0.84 -24.23 3.61
CA ILE A 181 0.74 -22.78 3.80
C ILE A 181 0.86 -22.11 2.43
N THR A 182 -0.12 -21.28 2.08
CA THR A 182 -0.18 -20.52 0.82
C THR A 182 -0.05 -19.02 1.00
N GLU A 183 -0.40 -18.49 2.18
CA GLU A 183 -0.40 -17.05 2.44
C GLU A 183 0.87 -16.61 3.17
N SER A 184 1.43 -15.47 2.76
CA SER A 184 2.55 -14.84 3.45
C SER A 184 2.20 -14.49 4.90
N GLY A 185 3.11 -14.75 5.82
CA GLY A 185 2.95 -14.37 7.22
C GLY A 185 3.77 -15.19 8.21
N PHE A 186 3.46 -14.99 9.49
CA PHE A 186 4.05 -15.72 10.60
C PHE A 186 3.15 -16.86 11.05
N TYR A 187 3.76 -17.99 11.39
CA TYR A 187 3.10 -19.23 11.78
C TYR A 187 3.84 -19.90 12.94
N LYS A 188 3.15 -20.78 13.67
CA LYS A 188 3.73 -21.69 14.68
C LYS A 188 3.64 -23.13 14.18
N LEU A 189 4.65 -23.91 14.53
CA LEU A 189 4.69 -25.35 14.31
C LEU A 189 4.75 -26.07 15.66
N ALA A 190 3.96 -27.13 15.80
CA ALA A 190 4.09 -28.09 16.88
C ALA A 190 5.33 -28.96 16.66
N ALA A 191 5.74 -29.70 17.70
CA ALA A 191 6.92 -30.57 17.63
C ALA A 191 6.85 -31.64 16.54
N ASN A 192 5.65 -32.00 16.10
CA ASN A 192 5.37 -33.03 15.12
C ASN A 192 4.65 -32.48 13.88
N SER A 193 4.68 -31.16 13.63
CA SER A 193 4.09 -30.61 12.41
C SER A 193 4.72 -31.25 11.16
N THR A 194 3.87 -31.66 10.23
CA THR A 194 4.30 -32.27 8.96
C THR A 194 5.12 -31.27 8.15
N GLY A 195 6.23 -31.75 7.59
CA GLY A 195 7.15 -30.93 6.80
C GLY A 195 8.06 -30.01 7.63
N ALA A 196 8.00 -30.05 8.96
CA ALA A 196 8.94 -29.30 9.81
C ALA A 196 10.39 -29.82 9.64
N PRO A 197 11.42 -28.97 9.86
CA PRO A 197 12.83 -29.35 9.71
C PRO A 197 13.31 -30.35 10.77
N GLU A 198 12.68 -30.36 11.95
CA GLU A 198 13.05 -31.21 13.07
C GLU A 198 11.86 -31.43 14.01
N THR A 199 11.97 -32.41 14.90
CA THR A 199 10.96 -32.69 15.92
C THR A 199 11.05 -31.67 17.07
N ALA A 200 10.57 -30.45 16.85
CA ALA A 200 10.61 -29.36 17.83
C ALA A 200 9.53 -28.30 17.56
N THR A 201 9.12 -27.57 18.58
CA THR A 201 8.21 -26.43 18.41
C THR A 201 8.96 -25.25 17.78
N MET A 202 8.37 -24.65 16.74
CA MET A 202 9.05 -23.61 15.95
C MET A 202 8.11 -22.44 15.62
N VAL A 203 8.72 -21.31 15.30
CA VAL A 203 8.06 -20.18 14.65
C VAL A 203 8.54 -20.14 13.20
N LEU A 204 7.64 -19.88 12.27
CA LEU A 204 7.89 -19.97 10.85
C LEU A 204 7.48 -18.64 10.18
N LEU A 205 8.38 -18.10 9.37
CA LEU A 205 8.07 -17.09 8.38
C LEU A 205 7.83 -17.80 7.04
N HIS A 206 6.67 -17.59 6.45
CA HIS A 206 6.36 -18.01 5.08
C HIS A 206 6.20 -16.77 4.20
N ILE A 207 6.90 -16.77 3.05
CA ILE A 207 6.84 -15.72 2.05
C ILE A 207 6.41 -16.37 0.75
N ALA A 208 5.15 -16.16 0.38
CA ALA A 208 4.58 -16.63 -0.87
C ALA A 208 5.08 -15.73 -2.02
N TYR A 209 5.55 -16.35 -3.09
CA TYR A 209 5.88 -15.69 -4.36
C TYR A 209 4.77 -15.93 -5.40
N ALA A 210 4.24 -17.17 -5.45
CA ALA A 210 3.09 -17.59 -6.25
C ALA A 210 2.41 -18.81 -5.57
N ASP A 211 1.27 -19.28 -6.10
CA ASP A 211 0.52 -20.41 -5.55
C ASP A 211 1.36 -21.69 -5.35
N ASN A 212 2.39 -21.87 -6.17
CA ASN A 212 3.29 -23.01 -6.15
C ASN A 212 4.76 -22.61 -5.92
N ALA A 213 5.02 -21.44 -5.36
CA ALA A 213 6.38 -20.97 -5.12
C ALA A 213 6.45 -20.11 -3.85
N ALA A 214 7.36 -20.46 -2.95
CA ALA A 214 7.47 -19.79 -1.66
C ALA A 214 8.85 -19.98 -1.03
N ARG A 215 9.17 -19.13 -0.07
CA ARG A 215 10.30 -19.30 0.85
C ARG A 215 9.78 -19.51 2.26
N GLN A 216 10.46 -20.38 3.00
CA GLN A 216 10.18 -20.61 4.40
C GLN A 216 11.46 -20.52 5.23
N ILE A 217 11.35 -19.82 6.36
CA ILE A 217 12.39 -19.69 7.36
C ILE A 217 11.79 -20.10 8.70
N ALA A 218 12.35 -21.14 9.32
CA ALA A 218 11.87 -21.67 10.60
C ALA A 218 12.89 -21.42 11.70
N PHE A 219 12.44 -20.86 12.81
CA PHE A 219 13.23 -20.62 14.03
C PHE A 219 12.76 -21.58 15.12
N ARG A 220 13.67 -22.34 15.71
CA ARG A 220 13.32 -23.16 16.86
C ARG A 220 12.98 -22.24 18.03
N HIS A 221 11.88 -22.51 18.73
CA HIS A 221 11.48 -21.69 19.88
C HIS A 221 12.49 -21.75 21.03
N SER A 222 13.14 -22.91 21.22
CA SER A 222 13.97 -23.22 22.39
C SER A 222 15.47 -23.07 22.17
N SER A 223 15.92 -22.72 20.97
CA SER A 223 17.36 -22.55 20.67
C SER A 223 17.56 -21.62 19.48
N ASN A 224 18.82 -21.24 19.23
CA ASN A 224 19.17 -20.39 18.08
C ASN A 224 19.24 -21.17 16.75
N ALA A 225 18.67 -22.38 16.70
CA ALA A 225 18.60 -23.14 15.46
C ALA A 225 17.57 -22.51 14.54
N PHE A 226 17.99 -22.16 13.33
CA PHE A 226 17.07 -21.75 12.28
C PHE A 226 17.44 -22.40 10.95
N TYR A 227 16.41 -22.56 10.13
CA TYR A 227 16.42 -23.37 8.92
C TYR A 227 15.76 -22.60 7.79
N GLU A 228 16.20 -22.85 6.56
CA GLU A 228 15.50 -22.36 5.37
C GLU A 228 15.19 -23.47 4.40
N ARG A 229 14.15 -23.26 3.59
CA ARG A 229 13.86 -24.04 2.40
C ARG A 229 13.11 -23.22 1.37
N ALA A 230 13.03 -23.75 0.15
CA ALA A 230 12.25 -23.18 -0.93
C ALA A 230 11.19 -24.17 -1.42
N ASN A 231 10.06 -23.64 -1.87
CA ASN A 231 9.16 -24.31 -2.79
C ASN A 231 9.39 -23.73 -4.18
N VAL A 232 9.70 -24.58 -5.15
CA VAL A 232 9.83 -24.22 -6.56
C VAL A 232 8.88 -25.11 -7.35
N SER A 233 7.89 -24.51 -8.01
CA SER A 233 6.90 -25.21 -8.85
C SER A 233 6.16 -26.34 -8.11
N GLY A 234 5.79 -26.11 -6.85
CA GLY A 234 5.06 -27.06 -6.00
C GLY A 234 5.96 -28.07 -5.28
N THR A 235 7.27 -28.07 -5.53
CA THR A 235 8.22 -29.00 -4.92
C THR A 235 9.02 -28.32 -3.82
N TRP A 236 8.94 -28.83 -2.60
CA TRP A 236 9.72 -28.37 -1.46
C TRP A 236 11.15 -28.96 -1.50
N SER A 237 12.16 -28.11 -1.34
CA SER A 237 13.52 -28.56 -1.09
C SER A 237 13.64 -29.20 0.30
N THR A 238 14.76 -29.90 0.54
CA THR A 238 15.16 -30.23 1.91
C THR A 238 15.34 -28.94 2.73
N TRP A 239 15.27 -29.08 4.04
CA TRP A 239 15.62 -28.00 4.96
C TRP A 239 17.13 -27.90 5.11
N TYR A 240 17.64 -26.67 5.01
CA TYR A 240 19.03 -26.35 5.27
C TYR A 240 19.14 -25.64 6.61
N ARG A 241 19.90 -26.22 7.53
CA ARG A 241 20.23 -25.58 8.80
C ARG A 241 21.30 -24.51 8.58
N MET A 242 21.07 -23.33 9.13
CA MET A 242 22.01 -22.22 8.97
C MET A 242 23.20 -22.34 9.93
N TYR A 243 24.39 -21.98 9.45
CA TYR A 243 25.59 -21.98 10.27
C TYR A 243 25.71 -20.73 11.12
N SER A 244 26.12 -20.91 12.35
CA SER A 244 26.40 -19.87 13.34
C SER A 244 27.51 -20.35 14.27
N GLY A 245 27.97 -19.50 15.19
CA GLY A 245 28.93 -19.89 16.22
C GLY A 245 28.53 -21.15 17.02
N ALA A 246 27.24 -21.51 17.04
CA ALA A 246 26.72 -22.66 17.78
C ALA A 246 26.88 -24.02 17.07
N ASN A 247 27.16 -24.07 15.75
CA ASN A 247 27.18 -25.33 15.00
C ASN A 247 28.34 -25.47 14.00
N ILE A 248 29.26 -24.50 13.91
CA ILE A 248 30.48 -24.62 13.09
C ILE A 248 31.28 -25.87 13.50
N VAL A 249 31.50 -26.05 14.81
CA VAL A 249 32.15 -27.24 15.37
C VAL A 249 31.09 -28.14 15.97
N SER A 250 30.67 -29.16 15.23
CA SER A 250 29.65 -30.14 15.64
C SER A 250 29.80 -31.43 14.82
N THR A 251 28.94 -32.43 15.04
CA THR A 251 28.96 -33.67 14.24
C THR A 251 28.85 -33.36 12.76
N VAL A 252 29.84 -33.76 11.98
CA VAL A 252 29.84 -33.59 10.52
C VAL A 252 29.11 -34.79 9.93
N SER A 253 28.18 -34.53 9.02
CA SER A 253 27.37 -35.53 8.34
C SER A 253 27.05 -35.08 6.92
N GLN A 254 26.67 -36.04 6.08
CA GLN A 254 26.32 -35.82 4.68
C GLN A 254 25.25 -36.81 4.22
N SER A 255 24.60 -36.47 3.12
CA SER A 255 23.70 -37.37 2.40
C SER A 255 23.88 -37.13 0.91
N GLY A 256 24.19 -38.18 0.13
CA GLY A 256 24.36 -38.07 -1.32
C GLY A 256 25.49 -37.12 -1.74
N GLY A 257 26.55 -37.01 -0.93
CA GLY A 257 27.69 -36.10 -1.16
C GLY A 257 27.46 -34.67 -0.66
N VAL A 258 26.26 -34.33 -0.18
CA VAL A 258 25.93 -32.98 0.30
C VAL A 258 26.06 -32.93 1.83
N PRO A 259 26.90 -32.03 2.38
CA PRO A 259 27.01 -31.86 3.82
C PRO A 259 25.71 -31.34 4.44
N ASN A 260 25.29 -31.95 5.55
CA ASN A 260 24.05 -31.60 6.27
C ASN A 260 24.23 -31.49 7.80
N GLY A 261 25.48 -31.54 8.28
CA GLY A 261 25.85 -31.45 9.70
C GLY A 261 26.65 -30.18 10.03
N GLY A 262 27.65 -30.30 10.91
CA GLY A 262 28.65 -29.28 11.19
C GLY A 262 29.69 -29.11 10.07
N ILE A 263 30.54 -28.08 10.17
CA ILE A 263 31.67 -27.88 9.23
C ILE A 263 32.89 -28.68 9.68
N ILE A 264 33.15 -28.70 10.99
CA ILE A 264 34.30 -29.39 11.59
C ILE A 264 33.80 -30.24 12.75
N GLN A 265 34.23 -31.49 12.82
CA GLN A 265 34.05 -32.35 13.98
C GLN A 265 35.43 -32.68 14.54
N ARG A 266 35.62 -32.46 15.85
CA ARG A 266 36.79 -32.96 16.59
C ARG A 266 36.35 -34.08 17.51
N GLY A 267 37.15 -35.12 17.62
CA GLY A 267 36.91 -36.19 18.57
C GLY A 267 38.18 -36.93 18.96
N SER A 268 38.06 -37.78 19.97
CA SER A 268 39.15 -38.62 20.45
C SER A 268 38.62 -39.86 21.14
N ASN A 269 39.37 -40.94 21.07
CA ASN A 269 39.14 -42.18 21.81
C ASN A 269 40.49 -42.81 22.18
N SER A 270 40.49 -44.04 22.69
CA SER A 270 41.71 -44.78 23.04
C SER A 270 42.69 -44.97 21.87
N ASN A 271 42.20 -44.82 20.64
CA ASN A 271 42.96 -45.07 19.41
C ASN A 271 43.60 -43.79 18.85
N GLY A 272 43.28 -42.62 19.40
CA GLY A 272 43.87 -41.33 19.02
C GLY A 272 42.84 -40.21 18.93
N HIS A 273 43.18 -39.20 18.15
CA HIS A 273 42.33 -38.05 17.87
C HIS A 273 41.97 -37.99 16.39
N PHE A 274 40.83 -37.39 16.07
CA PHE A 274 40.44 -37.16 14.68
C PHE A 274 39.82 -35.78 14.46
N THR A 275 39.86 -35.37 13.20
CA THR A 275 39.09 -34.26 12.65
C THR A 275 38.35 -34.74 11.43
N ARG A 276 37.04 -34.51 11.35
CA ARG A 276 36.29 -34.58 10.10
C ARG A 276 35.95 -33.18 9.64
N TYR A 277 36.04 -32.98 8.33
CA TYR A 277 35.66 -31.74 7.66
C TYR A 277 34.48 -32.02 6.73
N ALA A 278 33.61 -31.03 6.56
CA ALA A 278 32.41 -31.15 5.72
C ALA A 278 32.73 -31.39 4.24
N ASP A 279 33.93 -31.06 3.78
CA ASP A 279 34.41 -31.37 2.42
C ASP A 279 34.65 -32.87 2.20
N GLY A 280 34.62 -33.68 3.26
CA GLY A 280 34.90 -35.12 3.25
C GLY A 280 36.32 -35.48 3.65
N THR A 281 37.17 -34.51 3.94
CA THR A 281 38.50 -34.76 4.50
C THR A 281 38.38 -35.30 5.93
N GLN A 282 39.14 -36.34 6.23
CA GLN A 282 39.33 -36.84 7.58
C GLN A 282 40.82 -36.90 7.91
N GLU A 283 41.16 -36.51 9.13
CA GLU A 283 42.50 -36.59 9.68
C GLU A 283 42.45 -37.38 10.97
N CYS A 284 43.37 -38.32 11.15
CA CYS A 284 43.56 -39.08 12.37
C CYS A 284 45.01 -38.91 12.84
N TRP A 285 45.24 -38.80 14.14
CA TRP A 285 46.61 -38.80 14.68
C TRP A 285 46.68 -39.35 16.10
N ARG A 286 47.87 -39.84 16.47
CA ARG A 286 48.19 -40.27 17.83
C ARG A 286 49.65 -39.93 18.14
N ASN A 287 49.89 -39.37 19.32
CA ASN A 287 51.21 -38.87 19.72
C ASN A 287 52.01 -39.84 20.63
N ASN A 288 51.41 -40.97 20.99
CA ASN A 288 51.91 -41.92 21.97
C ASN A 288 51.49 -43.34 21.63
N LEU A 289 52.06 -43.86 20.55
CA LEU A 289 51.89 -45.26 20.18
C LEU A 289 53.23 -45.96 20.36
N THR A 290 53.25 -47.08 21.06
CA THR A 290 54.47 -47.86 21.27
C THR A 290 54.48 -49.00 20.26
N ALA A 291 55.44 -48.98 19.35
CA ALA A 291 55.73 -50.10 18.47
C ALA A 291 56.70 -51.05 19.18
N THR A 292 56.55 -52.35 18.96
CA THR A 292 57.42 -53.38 19.53
C THR A 292 58.13 -54.15 18.42
N PRO A 293 59.34 -54.66 18.65
CA PRO A 293 60.03 -55.47 17.65
C PRO A 293 59.16 -56.66 17.21
N SER A 294 58.82 -56.72 15.93
CA SER A 294 58.07 -57.83 15.32
C SER A 294 58.99 -58.80 14.59
N THR A 295 60.12 -58.30 14.10
CA THR A 295 61.26 -59.08 13.61
C THR A 295 62.55 -58.46 14.13
N SER A 296 63.70 -59.04 13.82
CA SER A 296 64.99 -58.43 14.16
C SER A 296 65.14 -57.05 13.51
N SER A 297 64.64 -56.84 12.29
CA SER A 297 64.81 -55.61 11.51
C SER A 297 63.57 -54.71 11.42
N THR A 298 62.47 -55.07 12.11
CA THR A 298 61.21 -54.32 12.07
C THR A 298 60.62 -54.16 13.46
N CYS A 299 60.17 -52.95 13.76
CA CYS A 299 59.42 -52.61 14.96
C CYS A 299 58.16 -51.88 14.52
N ASP A 300 57.01 -52.55 14.64
CA ASP A 300 55.72 -52.06 14.18
C ASP A 300 54.60 -52.43 15.15
N VAL A 301 53.44 -51.81 14.94
CA VAL A 301 52.22 -52.05 15.70
C VAL A 301 51.02 -51.70 14.82
N ALA A 302 49.94 -52.46 14.99
CA ALA A 302 48.67 -52.13 14.35
C ALA A 302 48.05 -50.90 15.00
N TRP A 303 47.92 -49.82 14.24
CA TRP A 303 47.17 -48.65 14.64
C TRP A 303 45.75 -48.72 14.08
N THR A 304 44.78 -48.93 14.96
CA THR A 304 43.38 -48.67 14.64
C THR A 304 43.14 -47.17 14.58
N PHE A 305 42.52 -46.66 13.51
CA PHE A 305 42.21 -45.25 13.42
C PHE A 305 41.11 -44.88 14.43
N PRO A 306 41.18 -43.68 15.05
CA PRO A 306 40.12 -43.20 15.94
C PRO A 306 38.79 -42.93 15.23
N ALA A 307 38.79 -42.77 13.90
CA ALA A 307 37.61 -42.78 13.05
C ALA A 307 37.93 -43.49 11.73
N SER A 308 37.03 -44.33 11.24
CA SER A 308 37.20 -45.05 9.97
C SER A 308 37.11 -44.10 8.76
N PHE A 309 37.92 -44.37 7.74
CA PHE A 309 37.84 -43.76 6.41
C PHE A 309 36.82 -44.51 5.54
N VAL A 310 36.48 -43.95 4.37
CA VAL A 310 35.53 -44.56 3.42
C VAL A 310 36.18 -45.69 2.62
N ASP A 311 37.47 -45.56 2.32
CA ASP A 311 38.27 -46.50 1.55
C ASP A 311 39.71 -46.56 2.09
N ASP A 312 40.57 -47.31 1.38
CA ASP A 312 41.96 -47.54 1.75
C ASP A 312 42.92 -46.51 1.12
N ASP A 313 42.42 -45.47 0.41
CA ASP A 313 43.23 -44.37 -0.13
C ASP A 313 43.60 -43.38 0.97
N ILE A 314 44.51 -43.84 1.84
CA ILE A 314 44.91 -43.15 3.06
C ILE A 314 46.40 -42.82 2.97
N PHE A 315 46.69 -41.52 2.98
CA PHE A 315 48.05 -41.03 3.15
C PHE A 315 48.39 -40.94 4.63
N GLY A 316 49.61 -41.31 5.02
CA GLY A 316 50.03 -41.18 6.41
C GLY A 316 51.52 -40.97 6.59
N SER A 317 51.88 -40.63 7.82
CA SER A 317 53.26 -40.43 8.22
C SER A 317 53.50 -41.00 9.61
N VAL A 318 54.74 -41.46 9.82
CA VAL A 318 55.23 -41.95 11.09
C VAL A 318 56.48 -41.17 11.45
N THR A 319 56.55 -40.67 12.68
CA THR A 319 57.71 -39.97 13.21
C THR A 319 58.09 -40.56 14.56
N GLY A 320 59.39 -40.67 14.84
CA GLY A 320 59.86 -41.11 16.14
C GLY A 320 59.56 -40.04 17.20
N ARG A 321 59.03 -40.47 18.34
CA ARG A 321 58.90 -39.63 19.55
C ARG A 321 60.03 -39.90 20.52
N SER A 322 60.33 -41.18 20.77
CA SER A 322 61.44 -41.61 21.62
C SER A 322 61.93 -42.99 21.17
N PHE A 323 63.23 -43.12 21.04
CA PHE A 323 63.92 -44.33 20.59
C PHE A 323 64.67 -44.95 21.78
N GLY A 324 63.94 -45.30 22.85
CA GLY A 324 64.53 -45.78 24.10
C GLY A 324 65.50 -46.94 23.88
N GLY A 325 66.75 -46.80 24.34
CA GLY A 325 67.73 -47.89 24.39
C GLY A 325 68.27 -48.44 23.06
N VAL A 326 67.90 -47.88 21.89
CA VAL A 326 68.43 -48.39 20.62
C VAL A 326 69.88 -47.92 20.36
N PRO A 327 70.78 -48.81 19.91
CA PRO A 327 72.15 -48.46 19.58
C PRO A 327 72.28 -47.34 18.53
N ASN A 328 73.37 -46.56 18.57
CA ASN A 328 73.56 -45.35 17.77
C ASN A 328 73.53 -45.56 16.23
N ASN A 329 73.67 -46.80 15.74
CA ASN A 329 73.56 -47.15 14.32
C ASN A 329 72.10 -47.20 13.81
N MET A 330 71.10 -47.03 14.70
CA MET A 330 69.67 -47.15 14.37
C MET A 330 68.95 -45.80 14.13
N ARG A 331 69.67 -44.66 14.10
CA ARG A 331 69.06 -43.33 13.91
C ARG A 331 68.51 -43.04 12.50
N TYR A 332 68.54 -44.03 11.59
CA TYR A 332 68.13 -43.91 10.18
C TYR A 332 67.11 -44.98 9.75
N GLY A 333 66.13 -45.31 10.61
CA GLY A 333 65.07 -46.25 10.25
C GLY A 333 64.12 -45.70 9.17
N LEU A 334 63.68 -46.54 8.24
CA LEU A 334 62.65 -46.20 7.24
C LEU A 334 61.27 -46.21 7.93
N PRO A 335 60.49 -45.12 7.87
CA PRO A 335 59.15 -45.11 8.45
C PRO A 335 58.24 -46.08 7.69
N ILE A 336 57.52 -46.91 8.42
CA ILE A 336 56.53 -47.84 7.89
C ILE A 336 55.15 -47.22 8.13
N PHE A 337 54.42 -46.95 7.06
CA PHE A 337 52.99 -46.66 7.11
C PHE A 337 52.30 -47.53 6.06
N SER A 338 51.75 -48.66 6.48
CA SER A 338 51.13 -49.65 5.60
C SER A 338 49.64 -49.77 5.93
N VAL A 339 48.80 -49.22 5.06
CA VAL A 339 47.34 -49.30 5.20
C VAL A 339 46.90 -50.76 5.08
N SER A 340 46.20 -51.25 6.11
CA SER A 340 45.68 -52.63 6.14
C SER A 340 44.17 -52.68 5.87
N SER A 341 43.46 -51.60 6.17
CA SER A 341 42.05 -51.36 5.83
C SER A 341 41.70 -49.89 6.07
N SER A 342 40.49 -49.48 5.71
CA SER A 342 39.91 -48.16 6.00
C SER A 342 39.85 -47.81 7.49
N SER A 343 40.12 -48.77 8.38
CA SER A 343 40.10 -48.59 9.84
C SER A 343 41.43 -48.87 10.53
N THR A 344 42.45 -49.38 9.82
CA THR A 344 43.71 -49.82 10.44
C THR A 344 44.92 -49.68 9.51
N ALA A 345 46.09 -49.36 10.08
CA ALA A 345 47.37 -49.47 9.39
C ALA A 345 48.45 -50.09 10.30
N SER A 346 49.39 -50.85 9.73
CA SER A 346 50.65 -51.14 10.42
C SER A 346 51.57 -49.93 10.35
N VAL A 347 52.07 -49.50 11.50
CA VAL A 347 52.91 -48.31 11.67
C VAL A 347 54.14 -48.61 12.50
N GLY A 348 55.29 -48.09 12.09
CA GLY A 348 56.54 -48.43 12.75
C GLY A 348 57.78 -47.92 12.02
N PHE A 349 58.90 -48.59 12.27
CA PHE A 349 60.17 -48.33 11.60
C PHE A 349 60.84 -49.65 11.20
N GLY A 350 61.42 -49.68 10.00
CA GLY A 350 62.35 -50.72 9.57
C GLY A 350 63.80 -50.24 9.72
N SER A 351 64.71 -51.16 10.03
CA SER A 351 66.15 -50.86 10.14
C SER A 351 67.01 -51.95 9.52
N ASN A 352 68.21 -51.59 9.05
CA ASN A 352 69.22 -52.57 8.61
C ASN A 352 69.97 -53.25 9.78
N GLY A 353 69.69 -52.88 11.03
CA GLY A 353 70.24 -53.48 12.24
C GLY A 353 69.13 -54.05 13.15
N GLU A 354 69.53 -54.75 14.22
CA GLU A 354 68.59 -55.41 15.14
C GLU A 354 67.95 -54.43 16.13
N PHE A 355 66.62 -54.40 16.23
CA PHE A 355 65.93 -53.69 17.30
C PHE A 355 66.23 -54.36 18.65
N ALA A 356 66.73 -53.57 19.61
CA ALA A 356 66.81 -54.00 21.01
C ALA A 356 65.41 -54.36 21.52
N SER A 357 65.31 -55.24 22.51
CA SER A 357 64.03 -55.79 23.02
C SER A 357 63.06 -54.77 23.64
N SER A 358 63.40 -53.48 23.65
CA SER A 358 62.54 -52.38 24.12
C SER A 358 61.77 -51.76 22.96
N GLY A 359 60.47 -51.49 23.18
CA GLY A 359 59.64 -50.79 22.21
C GLY A 359 60.08 -49.35 21.94
N ILE A 360 59.64 -48.80 20.80
CA ILE A 360 59.87 -47.40 20.41
C ILE A 360 58.54 -46.64 20.48
N ASP A 361 58.61 -45.40 20.93
CA ASP A 361 57.43 -44.53 20.92
C ASP A 361 57.41 -43.72 19.62
N ILE A 362 56.28 -43.78 18.93
CA ILE A 362 56.04 -43.12 17.65
C ILE A 362 54.87 -42.14 17.73
N ARG A 363 54.88 -41.15 16.83
CA ARG A 363 53.71 -40.33 16.49
C ARG A 363 53.28 -40.69 15.08
N VAL A 364 51.97 -40.80 14.89
CA VAL A 364 51.37 -41.24 13.64
C VAL A 364 50.28 -40.26 13.23
N TYR A 365 50.20 -40.03 11.92
CA TYR A 365 49.18 -39.21 11.29
C TYR A 365 48.65 -39.93 10.05
N ALA A 366 47.36 -39.84 9.80
CA ALA A 366 46.68 -40.37 8.64
C ALA A 366 45.66 -39.35 8.11
N LYS A 367 45.55 -39.25 6.79
CA LYS A 367 44.62 -38.38 6.07
C LYS A 367 43.99 -39.13 4.90
N GLY A 368 42.69 -38.97 4.74
CA GLY A 368 41.91 -39.63 3.69
C GLY A 368 40.50 -39.07 3.64
N ARG A 369 39.58 -39.81 3.01
CA ARG A 369 38.17 -39.46 2.85
C ARG A 369 37.29 -40.18 3.89
N TRP A 370 36.25 -39.53 4.41
CA TRP A 370 35.24 -40.21 5.25
C TRP A 370 33.89 -40.44 4.56
N PHE A 371 33.70 -39.85 3.37
CA PHE A 371 32.58 -40.12 2.46
C PHE A 371 32.92 -39.73 1.02
#